data_AF-A0A1B0EXH2-F1
#
_entry.id   AF-A0A1B0EXH2-F1
#
_cell.length_a   1.000
_cell.length_b   1.000
_cell.length_c   1.000
_cell.angle_alpha   90.00
_cell.angle_beta   90.00
_cell.angle_gamma   90.00
#
_symmetry.space_group_name_H-M   'P 1'
#
loop_
_entity.id
_entity.type
_entity.pdbx_description
1 polymer ?
#
loop_
_entity_poly.entity_id
_entity_poly.type
_entity_poly.pdbx_seq_one_letter_code
_entity_poly.pdbx_strand_id
1 'polypeptide(L)'
;MVDNISKYAKRVKQYIAELEENSQVMTLHALQSLKKILKIITKCIQVSFGHFREPVIKILKLIARLRENSSVEVYVDVLDLMMTHFVDVILACKNSWITLRLILRCCLFVMKSLPDEIVKDIAILHMQKIALIRRCLRIAGDFRNQRVVMLFFFQCARAMSKDELDQFALLIFPPNELCYLRRVFTSSCFPSLECKIRSALNEYNDLLLSREVISFPVSHVDLGELKCVPMQGETIWIDFNSDPMSLSIYCSSRFLTNNSQDRLTLIYIPVKTISGFVTYQ
;
A
#
# COMPACT_ATOMS: atom_id res chain seq x y z
N MET A 1 3.76 -32.84 1.16
CA MET A 1 3.10 -31.52 1.36
C MET A 1 3.16 -30.66 0.09
N VAL A 2 4.28 -30.69 -0.65
CA VAL A 2 4.49 -29.96 -1.93
C VAL A 2 3.51 -30.39 -3.04
N ASP A 3 3.20 -31.69 -3.18
CA ASP A 3 2.28 -32.19 -4.23
C ASP A 3 0.84 -31.65 -4.14
N ASN A 4 0.40 -31.29 -2.94
CA ASN A 4 -0.92 -30.67 -2.74
C ASN A 4 -0.93 -29.20 -3.18
N ILE A 5 0.19 -28.49 -3.11
CA ILE A 5 0.26 -27.06 -3.44
C ILE A 5 0.09 -26.87 -4.95
N SER A 6 0.75 -27.68 -5.78
CA SER A 6 0.59 -27.62 -7.24
C SER A 6 -0.85 -27.93 -7.66
N LYS A 7 -1.54 -28.86 -6.98
CA LYS A 7 -2.97 -29.15 -7.20
C LYS A 7 -3.84 -27.94 -6.85
N TYR A 8 -3.57 -27.27 -5.72
CA TYR A 8 -4.28 -26.05 -5.34
C TYR A 8 -4.03 -24.89 -6.31
N ALA A 9 -2.79 -24.72 -6.79
CA ALA A 9 -2.45 -23.69 -7.77
C ALA A 9 -3.18 -23.92 -9.11
N LYS A 10 -3.26 -25.16 -9.60
CA LYS A 10 -4.05 -25.52 -10.80
C LYS A 10 -5.54 -25.18 -10.61
N ARG A 11 -6.11 -25.53 -9.46
CA ARG A 11 -7.51 -25.23 -9.13
C ARG A 11 -7.79 -23.73 -9.05
N VAL A 12 -6.87 -22.95 -8.48
CA VAL A 12 -6.97 -21.49 -8.48
C VAL A 12 -6.95 -20.92 -9.91
N LYS A 13 -6.08 -21.44 -10.78
CA LYS A 13 -6.05 -21.01 -12.20
C LYS A 13 -7.37 -21.30 -12.92
N GLN A 14 -7.99 -22.45 -12.66
CA GLN A 14 -9.31 -22.79 -13.21
C GLN A 14 -10.38 -21.80 -12.75
N TYR A 15 -10.47 -21.51 -11.44
CA TYR A 15 -11.43 -20.54 -10.93
C TYR A 15 -11.22 -19.12 -11.45
N ILE A 16 -9.97 -18.72 -11.73
CA ILE A 16 -9.70 -17.43 -12.35
C ILE A 16 -10.18 -17.41 -13.81
N ALA A 17 -9.95 -18.48 -14.57
CA ALA A 17 -10.44 -18.57 -15.95
C ALA A 17 -11.97 -18.50 -16.01
N GLU A 18 -12.66 -19.22 -15.12
CA GLU A 18 -14.14 -19.15 -14.98
C GLU A 18 -14.63 -17.73 -14.63
N LEU A 19 -13.86 -16.97 -13.85
CA LEU A 19 -14.17 -15.58 -13.56
C LEU A 19 -13.95 -14.67 -14.78
N GLU A 20 -12.85 -14.87 -15.50
CA GLU A 20 -12.49 -14.08 -16.69
C GLU A 20 -13.48 -14.28 -17.85
N GLU A 21 -13.96 -15.50 -18.07
CA GLU A 21 -14.94 -15.82 -19.12
C GLU A 21 -16.32 -15.18 -18.89
N ASN A 22 -16.64 -14.84 -17.64
CA ASN A 22 -17.94 -14.27 -17.25
C ASN A 22 -17.88 -12.76 -16.89
N SER A 23 -16.72 -12.11 -17.00
CA SER A 23 -16.52 -10.79 -16.39
C SER A 23 -16.84 -9.61 -17.33
N GLN A 24 -18.10 -9.18 -17.33
CA GLN A 24 -18.45 -7.76 -17.54
C GLN A 24 -19.02 -7.12 -16.26
N VAL A 25 -19.55 -7.92 -15.32
CA VAL A 25 -20.19 -7.48 -14.07
C VAL A 25 -19.82 -8.46 -12.94
N MET A 26 -19.65 -7.97 -11.71
CA MET A 26 -19.44 -8.85 -10.54
C MET A 26 -20.78 -9.39 -10.05
N THR A 27 -21.07 -10.66 -10.35
CA THR A 27 -22.26 -11.37 -9.85
C THR A 27 -22.00 -12.01 -8.48
N LEU A 28 -23.07 -12.41 -7.78
CA LEU A 28 -22.95 -13.20 -6.53
C LEU A 28 -22.12 -14.47 -6.73
N HIS A 29 -22.25 -15.13 -7.89
CA HIS A 29 -21.45 -16.29 -8.25
C HIS A 29 -19.96 -15.93 -8.35
N ALA A 30 -19.64 -14.81 -9.01
CA ALA A 30 -18.26 -14.33 -9.13
C ALA A 30 -17.65 -14.02 -7.75
N LEU A 31 -18.41 -13.40 -6.86
CA LEU A 31 -17.99 -13.13 -5.49
C LEU A 31 -17.71 -14.42 -4.70
N GLN A 32 -18.54 -15.45 -4.85
CA GLN A 32 -18.31 -16.76 -4.24
C GLN A 32 -17.04 -17.44 -4.78
N SER A 33 -16.78 -17.33 -6.08
CA SER A 33 -15.55 -17.84 -6.71
C SER A 33 -14.32 -17.08 -6.21
N LEU A 34 -14.38 -15.75 -6.12
CA LEU A 34 -13.34 -14.92 -5.52
C LEU A 34 -13.04 -15.37 -4.08
N LYS A 35 -14.07 -15.55 -3.25
CA LYS A 35 -13.92 -16.05 -1.88
C LYS A 35 -13.24 -17.42 -1.82
N LYS A 36 -13.62 -18.36 -2.69
CA LYS A 36 -12.97 -19.68 -2.78
C LYS A 36 -11.49 -19.56 -3.14
N ILE A 37 -11.16 -18.71 -4.12
CA ILE A 37 -9.79 -18.47 -4.54
C ILE A 37 -8.96 -17.88 -3.39
N LEU A 38 -9.44 -16.80 -2.77
CA LEU A 38 -8.72 -16.11 -1.68
C LEU A 38 -8.49 -17.03 -0.48
N LYS A 39 -9.46 -17.90 -0.15
CA LYS A 39 -9.29 -18.90 0.91
C LYS A 39 -8.18 -19.91 0.59
N ILE A 40 -8.10 -20.40 -0.66
CA ILE A 40 -7.04 -21.34 -1.07
C ILE A 40 -5.68 -20.64 -1.05
N ILE A 41 -5.60 -19.43 -1.61
CA ILE A 41 -4.38 -18.63 -1.61
C ILE A 41 -3.91 -18.42 -0.17
N THR A 42 -4.76 -17.88 0.70
CA THR A 42 -4.42 -17.60 2.10
C THR A 42 -3.88 -18.84 2.82
N LYS A 43 -4.48 -20.01 2.61
CA LYS A 43 -4.03 -21.28 3.21
C LYS A 43 -2.63 -21.70 2.75
N CYS A 44 -2.26 -21.40 1.51
CA CYS A 44 -1.04 -21.93 0.89
C CYS A 44 0.08 -20.88 0.72
N ILE A 45 -0.25 -19.59 0.88
CA ILE A 45 0.64 -18.49 0.49
C ILE A 45 1.90 -18.42 1.35
N GLN A 46 1.80 -18.76 2.63
CA GLN A 46 2.95 -18.78 3.54
C GLN A 46 3.96 -19.90 3.20
N VAL A 47 3.52 -20.96 2.54
CA VAL A 47 4.38 -22.10 2.17
C VAL A 47 5.01 -21.91 0.79
N SER A 48 4.29 -21.30 -0.15
CA SER A 48 4.75 -21.21 -1.54
C SER A 48 4.16 -20.02 -2.31
N PHE A 49 4.52 -18.80 -1.91
CA PHE A 49 4.10 -17.55 -2.59
C PHE A 49 4.34 -17.59 -4.11
N GLY A 50 5.47 -18.13 -4.56
CA GLY A 50 5.85 -18.17 -5.98
C GLY A 50 4.79 -18.80 -6.90
N HIS A 51 4.09 -19.84 -6.43
CA HIS A 51 3.03 -20.50 -7.21
C HIS A 51 1.73 -19.68 -7.31
N PHE A 52 1.53 -18.71 -6.42
CA PHE A 52 0.30 -17.92 -6.36
C PHE A 52 0.50 -16.46 -6.77
N ARG A 53 1.74 -16.00 -7.01
CA ARG A 53 2.04 -14.62 -7.42
C ARG A 53 1.24 -14.18 -8.65
N GLU A 54 1.26 -14.96 -9.73
CA GLU A 54 0.51 -14.66 -10.96
C GLU A 54 -1.02 -14.70 -10.72
N PRO A 55 -1.59 -15.74 -10.08
CA PRO A 55 -2.98 -15.72 -9.64
C PRO A 55 -3.40 -14.48 -8.86
N VAL A 56 -2.61 -14.06 -7.87
CA VAL A 56 -2.89 -12.85 -7.08
C VAL A 56 -2.96 -11.63 -8.00
N ILE A 57 -2.00 -11.45 -8.90
CA ILE A 57 -1.99 -10.31 -9.83
C ILE A 57 -3.23 -10.32 -10.74
N LYS A 58 -3.65 -11.48 -11.25
CA LYS A 58 -4.86 -11.61 -12.09
C LYS A 58 -6.12 -11.20 -11.32
N ILE A 59 -6.26 -11.67 -10.07
CA ILE A 59 -7.39 -11.29 -9.20
C ILE A 59 -7.44 -9.79 -8.94
N LEU A 60 -6.30 -9.17 -8.64
CA LEU A 60 -6.24 -7.72 -8.39
C LEU A 60 -6.68 -6.92 -9.62
N LYS A 61 -6.28 -7.36 -10.82
CA LYS A 61 -6.71 -6.76 -12.09
C LYS A 61 -8.21 -6.95 -12.33
N LEU A 62 -8.75 -8.12 -12.01
CA LEU A 62 -10.18 -8.39 -12.08
C LEU A 62 -10.94 -7.45 -11.15
N ILE A 63 -10.58 -7.36 -9.87
CA ILE A 63 -11.21 -6.44 -8.90
C ILE A 63 -11.19 -5.00 -9.43
N ALA A 64 -10.06 -4.53 -9.95
CA ALA A 64 -9.93 -3.16 -10.47
C ALA A 64 -10.85 -2.87 -11.66
N ARG A 65 -11.13 -3.85 -12.53
CA ARG A 65 -11.99 -3.69 -13.71
C ARG A 65 -13.48 -3.60 -13.40
N LEU A 66 -13.90 -3.98 -12.19
CA LEU A 66 -15.32 -4.14 -11.86
C LEU A 66 -15.99 -2.83 -11.41
N ARG A 67 -15.25 -1.70 -11.42
CA ARG A 67 -15.67 -0.40 -10.85
C ARG A 67 -16.90 0.19 -11.48
N GLU A 68 -17.05 0.03 -12.77
CA GLU A 68 -18.07 0.77 -13.52
C GLU A 68 -19.42 0.06 -13.55
N ASN A 69 -19.45 -1.23 -13.16
CA ASN A 69 -20.61 -2.08 -13.38
C ASN A 69 -21.15 -2.79 -12.13
N SER A 70 -20.55 -2.60 -10.95
CA SER A 70 -20.93 -3.35 -9.73
C SER A 70 -21.53 -2.43 -8.65
N SER A 71 -22.48 -2.93 -7.87
CA SER A 71 -23.15 -2.15 -6.81
C SER A 71 -22.26 -1.92 -5.59
N VAL A 72 -22.66 -0.98 -4.72
CA VAL A 72 -21.93 -0.65 -3.48
C VAL A 72 -21.81 -1.88 -2.57
N GLU A 73 -22.87 -2.67 -2.44
CA GLU A 73 -22.91 -3.88 -1.60
C GLU A 73 -21.84 -4.89 -2.01
N VAL A 74 -21.62 -5.04 -3.32
CA VAL A 74 -20.55 -5.91 -3.84
C VAL A 74 -19.17 -5.39 -3.43
N TYR A 75 -18.96 -4.07 -3.42
CA TYR A 75 -17.70 -3.48 -2.96
C TYR A 75 -17.49 -3.63 -1.46
N VAL A 76 -18.56 -3.59 -0.65
CA VAL A 76 -18.51 -3.90 0.78
C VAL A 76 -17.99 -5.32 0.98
N ASP A 77 -18.59 -6.30 0.29
CA ASP A 77 -18.17 -7.71 0.39
C ASP A 77 -16.75 -7.94 -0.12
N VAL A 78 -16.36 -7.27 -1.21
CA VAL A 78 -14.99 -7.35 -1.74
C VAL A 78 -14.00 -6.77 -0.73
N LEU A 79 -14.28 -5.61 -0.14
CA LEU A 79 -13.41 -5.01 0.86
C LEU A 79 -13.29 -5.91 2.11
N ASP A 80 -14.40 -6.47 2.59
CA ASP A 80 -14.41 -7.40 3.72
C ASP A 80 -13.57 -8.67 3.44
N LEU A 81 -13.72 -9.24 2.25
CA LEU A 81 -12.91 -10.39 1.81
C LEU A 81 -11.42 -10.03 1.71
N MET A 82 -11.10 -8.86 1.17
CA MET A 82 -9.73 -8.36 1.08
C MET A 82 -9.15 -8.18 2.49
N MET A 83 -9.85 -7.52 3.41
CA MET A 83 -9.37 -7.35 4.78
C MET A 83 -9.19 -8.67 5.52
N THR A 84 -10.08 -9.63 5.27
CA THR A 84 -10.03 -10.97 5.86
C THR A 84 -8.77 -11.74 5.45
N HIS A 85 -8.40 -11.67 4.17
CA HIS A 85 -7.39 -12.54 3.56
C HIS A 85 -6.07 -11.85 3.23
N PHE A 86 -6.09 -10.56 2.90
CA PHE A 86 -4.94 -9.89 2.33
C PHE A 86 -3.86 -9.58 3.34
N VAL A 87 -4.14 -9.53 4.64
CA VAL A 87 -3.07 -9.40 5.62
C VAL A 87 -2.08 -10.56 5.52
N ASP A 88 -2.59 -11.79 5.40
CA ASP A 88 -1.74 -12.98 5.21
C ASP A 88 -1.00 -12.95 3.87
N VAL A 89 -1.67 -12.49 2.81
CA VAL A 89 -1.05 -12.36 1.48
C VAL A 89 0.04 -11.28 1.48
N ILE A 90 -0.23 -10.11 2.08
CA ILE A 90 0.70 -8.98 2.21
C ILE A 90 1.94 -9.43 2.98
N LEU A 91 1.76 -10.11 4.12
CA LEU A 91 2.87 -10.60 4.93
C LEU A 91 3.69 -11.68 4.20
N ALA A 92 3.05 -12.50 3.36
CA ALA A 92 3.75 -13.48 2.52
C ALA A 92 4.52 -12.85 1.34
N CYS A 93 4.25 -11.59 0.99
CA CYS A 93 4.94 -10.84 -0.07
C CYS A 93 6.27 -10.22 0.38
N LYS A 94 6.88 -10.67 1.49
CA LYS A 94 8.03 -10.06 2.18
C LYS A 94 9.23 -9.68 1.26
N ASN A 95 9.38 -10.29 0.09
CA ASN A 95 10.43 -9.98 -0.90
C ASN A 95 9.87 -9.65 -2.30
N SER A 96 8.58 -9.37 -2.42
CA SER A 96 7.90 -9.04 -3.68
C SER A 96 7.14 -7.73 -3.52
N TRP A 97 7.91 -6.66 -3.28
CA TRP A 97 7.42 -5.30 -3.03
C TRP A 97 6.46 -4.79 -4.09
N ILE A 98 6.70 -5.12 -5.35
CA ILE A 98 5.81 -4.79 -6.47
C ILE A 98 4.42 -5.41 -6.24
N THR A 99 4.36 -6.68 -5.82
CA THR A 99 3.09 -7.35 -5.56
C THR A 99 2.41 -6.80 -4.32
N LEU A 100 3.14 -6.55 -3.24
CA LEU A 100 2.61 -5.87 -2.04
C LEU A 100 1.98 -4.52 -2.40
N ARG A 101 2.68 -3.71 -3.21
CA ARG A 101 2.20 -2.41 -3.67
C ARG A 101 0.95 -2.53 -4.52
N LEU A 102 0.87 -3.52 -5.40
CA LEU A 102 -0.32 -3.80 -6.21
C LEU A 102 -1.52 -4.18 -5.32
N ILE A 103 -1.30 -5.03 -4.31
CA ILE A 103 -2.33 -5.44 -3.36
C ILE A 103 -2.89 -4.22 -2.62
N LEU A 104 -2.02 -3.43 -1.98
CA LEU A 104 -2.45 -2.27 -1.21
C LEU A 104 -3.09 -1.20 -2.08
N ARG A 105 -2.60 -0.98 -3.31
CA ARG A 105 -3.25 -0.07 -4.27
C ARG A 105 -4.65 -0.54 -4.66
N CYS A 106 -4.85 -1.84 -4.82
CA CYS A 106 -6.17 -2.40 -5.08
C CYS A 106 -7.10 -2.19 -3.88
N CYS A 107 -6.62 -2.40 -2.64
CA CYS A 107 -7.42 -2.09 -1.44
C CYS A 107 -7.82 -0.62 -1.40
N LEU A 108 -6.86 0.29 -1.58
CA LEU A 108 -7.09 1.73 -1.61
C LEU A 108 -8.09 2.14 -2.70
N PHE A 109 -8.03 1.49 -3.86
CA PHE A 109 -8.98 1.71 -4.95
C PHE A 109 -10.40 1.27 -4.57
N VAL A 110 -10.55 0.10 -3.93
CA VAL A 110 -11.84 -0.38 -3.41
C VAL A 110 -12.38 0.55 -2.33
N MET A 111 -11.56 0.96 -1.36
CA MET A 111 -11.96 1.91 -0.31
C MET A 111 -12.45 3.23 -0.88
N LYS A 112 -11.73 3.81 -1.86
CA LYS A 112 -12.12 5.06 -2.53
C LYS A 112 -13.44 4.95 -3.30
N SER A 113 -13.93 3.74 -3.54
CA SER A 113 -15.19 3.49 -4.23
C SER A 113 -16.36 3.28 -3.25
N LEU A 114 -16.10 3.37 -1.94
CA LEU A 114 -17.08 3.23 -0.87
C LEU A 114 -17.20 4.53 -0.06
N PRO A 115 -18.36 4.79 0.58
CA PRO A 115 -18.48 5.84 1.58
C PRO A 115 -17.51 5.66 2.74
N ASP A 116 -16.93 6.76 3.24
CA ASP A 116 -15.92 6.74 4.31
C ASP A 116 -16.42 5.99 5.58
N GLU A 117 -17.72 6.10 5.92
CA GLU A 117 -18.33 5.39 7.06
C GLU A 117 -18.31 3.86 6.90
N ILE A 118 -18.56 3.35 5.68
CA ILE A 118 -18.53 1.91 5.41
C ILE A 118 -17.08 1.40 5.51
N VAL A 119 -16.12 2.16 4.98
CA VAL A 119 -14.70 1.83 5.10
C VAL A 119 -14.27 1.79 6.56
N LYS A 120 -14.73 2.76 7.37
CA LYS A 120 -14.49 2.82 8.82
C LYS A 120 -15.04 1.58 9.52
N ASP A 121 -16.29 1.21 9.29
CA ASP A 121 -16.91 0.06 9.95
C ASP A 121 -16.18 -1.26 9.65
N ILE A 122 -15.79 -1.48 8.38
CA ILE A 122 -14.98 -2.63 7.98
C ILE A 122 -13.58 -2.57 8.59
N ALA A 123 -12.96 -1.39 8.64
CA ALA A 123 -11.64 -1.22 9.23
C ALA A 123 -11.64 -1.54 10.75
N ILE A 124 -12.69 -1.13 11.47
CA ILE A 124 -12.87 -1.46 12.89
C ILE A 124 -13.04 -2.97 13.06
N LEU A 125 -13.85 -3.62 12.22
CA LEU A 125 -14.05 -5.07 12.26
C LEU A 125 -12.73 -5.85 12.09
N HIS A 126 -11.83 -5.36 11.23
CA HIS A 126 -10.55 -6.03 10.92
C HIS A 126 -9.33 -5.38 11.57
N MET A 127 -9.54 -4.53 12.59
CA MET A 127 -8.51 -3.64 13.12
C MET A 127 -7.23 -4.36 13.57
N GLN A 128 -7.36 -5.50 14.25
CA GLN A 128 -6.23 -6.31 14.70
C GLN A 128 -5.41 -6.89 13.55
N LYS A 129 -6.09 -7.33 12.48
CA LYS A 129 -5.43 -7.84 11.27
C LYS A 129 -4.72 -6.70 10.55
N ILE A 130 -5.40 -5.57 10.37
CA ILE A 130 -4.84 -4.37 9.76
C ILE A 130 -3.56 -3.93 10.48
N ALA A 131 -3.56 -3.95 11.83
CA ALA A 131 -2.38 -3.60 12.61
C ALA A 131 -1.14 -4.46 12.30
N LEU A 132 -1.31 -5.72 11.87
CA LEU A 132 -0.18 -6.58 11.47
C LEU A 132 0.52 -6.07 10.20
N ILE A 133 -0.18 -5.33 9.32
CA ILE A 133 0.41 -4.73 8.12
C ILE A 133 1.54 -3.76 8.50
N ARG A 134 1.57 -3.22 9.73
CA ARG A 134 2.64 -2.34 10.21
C ARG A 134 4.03 -2.92 10.00
N ARG A 135 4.15 -4.25 10.07
CA ARG A 135 5.41 -4.95 9.86
C ARG A 135 6.02 -4.55 8.52
N CYS A 136 5.18 -4.32 7.50
CA CYS A 136 5.59 -3.89 6.16
C CYS A 136 6.21 -2.49 6.13
N LEU A 137 5.94 -1.60 7.09
CA LEU A 137 6.62 -0.30 7.16
C LEU A 137 8.12 -0.47 7.45
N ARG A 138 8.45 -1.43 8.33
CA ARG A 138 9.83 -1.67 8.78
C ARG A 138 10.69 -2.36 7.73
N ILE A 139 10.10 -3.24 6.94
CA ILE A 139 10.81 -4.08 5.96
C ILE A 139 10.65 -3.57 4.53
N ALA A 140 9.97 -2.44 4.31
CA ALA A 140 9.55 -1.96 3.00
C ALA A 140 10.67 -1.73 1.98
N GLY A 141 11.92 -1.51 2.42
CA GLY A 141 13.09 -1.23 1.59
C GLY A 141 13.08 0.09 0.82
N ASP A 142 11.90 0.65 0.54
CA ASP A 142 11.64 1.77 -0.37
C ASP A 142 10.53 2.66 0.20
N PHE A 143 10.76 3.98 0.20
CA PHE A 143 9.82 5.00 0.67
C PHE A 143 8.44 4.85 0.01
N ARG A 144 8.38 4.45 -1.27
CA ARG A 144 7.10 4.27 -1.98
C ARG A 144 6.24 3.16 -1.38
N ASN A 145 6.87 2.10 -0.90
CA ASN A 145 6.16 1.02 -0.23
C ASN A 145 5.67 1.48 1.14
N GLN A 146 6.54 2.16 1.92
CA GLN A 146 6.15 2.75 3.20
C GLN A 146 4.97 3.72 3.05
N ARG A 147 5.01 4.58 2.02
CA ARG A 147 3.93 5.50 1.67
C ARG A 147 2.62 4.80 1.39
N VAL A 148 2.62 3.74 0.59
CA VAL A 148 1.37 3.02 0.26
C VAL A 148 0.79 2.33 1.50
N VAL A 149 1.63 1.79 2.39
CA VAL A 149 1.17 1.23 3.67
C VAL A 149 0.59 2.32 4.56
N MET A 150 1.26 3.46 4.68
CA MET A 150 0.77 4.57 5.50
C MET A 150 -0.55 5.13 4.94
N LEU A 151 -0.64 5.33 3.62
CA LEU A 151 -1.88 5.76 2.97
C LEU A 151 -3.05 4.81 3.25
N PHE A 152 -2.80 3.49 3.26
CA PHE A 152 -3.80 2.49 3.64
C PHE A 152 -4.30 2.71 5.07
N PHE A 153 -3.40 2.91 6.04
CA PHE A 153 -3.81 3.23 7.42
C PHE A 153 -4.62 4.52 7.51
N PHE A 154 -4.21 5.58 6.81
CA PHE A 154 -4.95 6.84 6.79
C PHE A 154 -6.35 6.68 6.17
N GLN A 155 -6.53 5.85 5.13
CA GLN A 155 -7.86 5.61 4.58
C GLN A 155 -8.74 4.80 5.54
N CYS A 156 -8.20 3.79 6.23
CA CYS A 156 -8.92 3.08 7.29
C CYS A 156 -9.35 4.02 8.43
N ALA A 157 -8.51 5.00 8.76
CA ALA A 157 -8.68 5.89 9.90
C ALA A 157 -9.53 7.14 9.61
N ARG A 158 -9.84 7.42 8.34
CA ARG A 158 -10.29 8.74 7.87
C ARG A 158 -11.56 9.27 8.56
N ALA A 159 -12.53 8.40 8.81
CA ALA A 159 -13.81 8.73 9.46
C ALA A 159 -13.90 8.24 10.91
N MET A 160 -12.81 7.73 11.48
CA MET A 160 -12.79 7.33 12.88
C MET A 160 -12.91 8.56 13.78
N SER A 161 -13.70 8.44 14.84
CA SER A 161 -13.72 9.38 15.96
C SER A 161 -12.36 9.40 16.67
N LYS A 162 -12.14 10.41 17.52
CA LYS A 162 -10.88 10.55 18.26
C LYS A 162 -10.53 9.31 19.08
N ASP A 163 -11.50 8.73 19.78
CA ASP A 163 -11.27 7.56 20.64
C ASP A 163 -10.97 6.30 19.81
N GLU A 164 -11.63 6.14 18.66
CA GLU A 164 -11.37 5.05 17.71
C GLU A 164 -9.99 5.19 17.05
N LEU A 165 -9.61 6.41 16.66
CA LEU A 165 -8.27 6.73 16.15
C LEU A 165 -7.18 6.38 17.15
N ASP A 166 -7.42 6.70 18.43
CA ASP A 166 -6.46 6.43 19.50
C ASP A 166 -6.27 4.93 19.72
N GLN A 167 -7.36 4.17 19.73
CA GLN A 167 -7.31 2.70 19.79
C GLN A 167 -6.59 2.10 18.57
N PHE A 168 -6.91 2.59 17.37
CA PHE A 168 -6.29 2.13 16.14
C PHE A 168 -4.80 2.41 16.09
N ALA A 169 -4.39 3.64 16.47
CA ALA A 169 -3.00 4.04 16.54
C ALA A 169 -2.22 3.17 17.53
N LEU A 170 -2.79 2.84 18.70
CA LEU A 170 -2.15 2.00 19.72
C LEU A 170 -1.86 0.57 19.25
N LEU A 171 -2.67 0.04 18.33
CA LEU A 171 -2.43 -1.26 17.73
C LEU A 171 -1.31 -1.20 16.67
N ILE A 172 -1.24 -0.11 15.90
CA ILE A 172 -0.27 0.05 14.82
C ILE A 172 1.09 0.47 15.37
N PHE A 173 1.17 1.43 16.28
CA PHE A 173 2.44 1.97 16.76
C PHE A 173 2.61 1.68 18.24
N PRO A 174 3.79 1.18 18.67
CA PRO A 174 4.07 1.02 20.09
C PRO A 174 4.02 2.38 20.80
N PRO A 175 3.73 2.42 22.12
CA PRO A 175 3.45 3.67 22.84
C PRO A 175 4.55 4.74 22.74
N ASN A 176 5.81 4.31 22.60
CA ASN A 176 6.98 5.17 22.43
C ASN A 176 7.05 5.85 21.05
N GLU A 177 6.44 5.27 20.02
CA GLU A 177 6.29 5.84 18.67
C GLU A 177 4.97 6.63 18.52
N LEU A 178 4.00 6.33 19.38
CA LEU A 178 2.62 6.79 19.29
C LEU A 178 2.42 8.29 19.52
N CYS A 179 3.15 8.91 20.45
CA CYS A 179 2.99 10.34 20.75
C CYS A 179 3.45 11.26 19.60
N TYR A 180 4.32 10.75 18.73
CA TYR A 180 4.79 11.44 17.52
C TYR A 180 3.79 11.25 16.38
N LEU A 181 3.35 10.01 16.14
CA LEU A 181 2.45 9.69 15.04
C LEU A 181 0.99 10.14 15.27
N ARG A 182 0.50 10.18 16.52
CA ARG A 182 -0.83 10.74 16.86
C ARG A 182 -1.01 12.19 16.39
N ARG A 183 0.04 13.01 16.51
CA ARG A 183 0.01 14.40 16.03
C ARG A 183 -0.21 14.43 14.53
N VAL A 184 0.35 13.50 13.77
CA VAL A 184 0.22 13.51 12.30
C VAL A 184 -1.17 13.08 11.83
N PHE A 185 -1.81 12.11 12.49
CA PHE A 185 -3.20 11.72 12.19
C PHE A 185 -4.21 12.84 12.49
N THR A 186 -3.98 13.60 13.56
CA THR A 186 -4.96 14.59 14.08
C THR A 186 -4.63 16.05 13.73
N SER A 187 -3.41 16.36 13.29
CA SER A 187 -2.97 17.74 13.03
C SER A 187 -3.62 18.32 11.78
N SER A 188 -4.16 19.54 11.91
CA SER A 188 -4.61 20.39 10.81
C SER A 188 -3.47 21.24 10.21
N CYS A 189 -2.27 21.20 10.79
CA CYS A 189 -1.14 22.04 10.38
C CYS A 189 -0.51 21.62 9.05
N PHE A 190 -0.88 20.45 8.51
CA PHE A 190 -0.36 19.96 7.24
C PHE A 190 -1.28 20.35 6.08
N PRO A 191 -0.72 20.91 4.99
CA PRO A 191 -1.51 21.42 3.87
C PRO A 191 -2.16 20.31 3.03
N SER A 192 -1.69 19.06 3.13
CA SER A 192 -2.24 17.91 2.41
C SER A 192 -2.06 16.60 3.19
N LEU A 193 -2.85 15.58 2.83
CA LEU A 193 -2.67 14.20 3.35
C LEU A 193 -1.27 13.66 3.01
N GLU A 194 -0.73 14.03 1.86
CA GLU A 194 0.61 13.63 1.45
C GLU A 194 1.70 14.21 2.35
N CYS A 195 1.57 15.48 2.74
CA CYS A 195 2.47 16.10 3.73
C CYS A 195 2.38 15.41 5.10
N LYS A 196 1.17 15.01 5.52
CA LYS A 196 0.99 14.19 6.73
C LYS A 196 1.76 12.87 6.61
N ILE A 197 1.53 12.11 5.54
CA ILE A 197 2.20 10.82 5.32
C ILE A 197 3.73 10.99 5.30
N ARG A 198 4.24 12.02 4.60
CA ARG A 198 5.67 12.33 4.56
C ARG A 198 6.24 12.62 5.96
N SER A 199 5.60 13.48 6.74
CA SER A 199 6.04 13.78 8.12
C SER A 199 6.03 12.53 8.99
N ALA A 200 4.93 11.77 8.98
CA ALA A 200 4.81 10.53 9.74
C ALA A 200 5.91 9.52 9.40
N LEU A 201 6.22 9.34 8.11
CA LEU A 201 7.24 8.38 7.69
C LEU A 201 8.66 8.82 8.02
N ASN A 202 8.96 10.12 7.93
CA ASN A 202 10.26 10.64 8.35
C ASN A 202 10.46 10.43 9.85
N GLU A 203 9.47 10.82 10.67
CA GLU A 203 9.50 10.61 12.13
C GLU A 203 9.60 9.12 12.47
N TYR A 204 8.82 8.27 11.80
CA TYR A 204 8.89 6.82 11.98
C TYR A 204 10.28 6.27 11.67
N ASN A 205 10.85 6.61 10.52
CA ASN A 205 12.17 6.15 10.11
C ASN A 205 13.28 6.66 11.04
N ASP A 206 13.13 7.86 11.61
CA ASP A 206 14.09 8.41 12.54
C ASP A 206 14.18 7.62 13.86
N LEU A 207 13.08 7.00 14.27
CA LEU A 207 12.99 6.17 15.48
C LEU A 207 13.56 4.76 15.28
N LEU A 208 13.76 4.31 14.03
CA LEU A 208 14.28 2.98 13.75
C LEU A 208 15.80 2.91 14.00
N LEU A 209 16.22 1.91 14.79
CA LEU A 209 17.64 1.58 15.00
C LEU A 209 18.37 1.18 13.72
N SER A 210 17.65 0.55 12.78
CA SER A 210 18.15 0.15 11.46
C SER A 210 17.21 0.69 10.40
N ARG A 211 17.63 1.75 9.73
CA ARG A 211 16.83 2.48 8.73
C ARG A 211 17.03 1.86 7.35
N GLU A 212 15.93 1.44 6.72
CA GLU A 212 15.93 0.97 5.33
C GLU A 212 15.72 2.12 4.32
N VAL A 213 15.21 3.24 4.81
CA VAL A 213 14.96 4.47 4.06
C VAL A 213 15.54 5.64 4.85
N ILE A 214 16.40 6.42 4.22
CA ILE A 214 17.00 7.63 4.82
C ILE A 214 16.61 8.82 3.97
N SER A 215 15.91 9.79 4.56
CA SER A 215 15.36 10.94 3.86
C SER A 215 16.14 12.21 4.21
N PHE A 216 16.53 12.99 3.20
CA PHE A 216 17.15 14.31 3.39
C PHE A 216 16.30 15.40 2.76
N PRO A 217 16.06 16.52 3.47
CA PRO A 217 15.49 17.70 2.86
C PRO A 217 16.55 18.36 1.98
N VAL A 218 16.15 18.82 0.79
CA VAL A 218 17.04 19.54 -0.12
C VAL A 218 16.39 20.82 -0.59
N SER A 219 17.21 21.86 -0.80
CA SER A 219 16.73 23.17 -1.23
C SER A 219 16.38 23.22 -2.71
N HIS A 220 17.07 22.42 -3.53
CA HIS A 220 16.88 22.36 -4.97
C HIS A 220 17.30 20.98 -5.50
N VAL A 221 16.69 20.55 -6.60
CA VAL A 221 17.09 19.38 -7.40
C VAL A 221 16.92 19.72 -8.86
N ASP A 222 18.01 19.61 -9.62
CA ASP A 222 18.05 19.79 -11.06
C ASP A 222 18.18 18.42 -11.76
N LEU A 223 17.26 18.11 -12.66
CA LEU A 223 17.20 16.88 -13.44
C LEU A 223 17.35 17.21 -14.93
N GLY A 224 18.51 17.74 -15.28
CA GLY A 224 18.77 18.29 -16.62
C GLY A 224 17.93 19.55 -16.84
N GLU A 225 17.04 19.53 -17.83
CA GLU A 225 16.16 20.66 -18.16
C GLU A 225 14.97 20.81 -17.19
N LEU A 226 14.71 19.78 -16.37
CA LEU A 226 13.61 19.77 -15.41
C LEU A 226 14.08 20.26 -14.04
N LYS A 227 13.38 21.24 -13.46
CA LYS A 227 13.65 21.73 -12.11
C LYS A 227 12.60 21.24 -11.13
N CYS A 228 12.97 20.64 -10.02
CA CYS A 228 11.98 20.34 -8.98
C CYS A 228 11.59 21.64 -8.26
N VAL A 229 10.32 22.04 -8.34
CA VAL A 229 9.79 23.21 -7.63
C VAL A 229 8.77 22.72 -6.60
N PRO A 230 9.03 22.88 -5.29
CA PRO A 230 8.09 22.46 -4.25
C PRO A 230 6.88 23.41 -4.22
N MET A 231 5.72 22.89 -3.85
CA MET A 231 4.57 23.74 -3.52
C MET A 231 4.85 24.57 -2.26
N GLN A 232 4.11 25.67 -2.08
CA GLN A 232 4.26 26.55 -0.93
C GLN A 232 4.05 25.76 0.38
N GLY A 233 5.04 25.82 1.28
CA GLY A 233 5.02 25.09 2.55
C GLY A 233 5.48 23.63 2.45
N GLU A 234 5.91 23.16 1.27
CA GLU A 234 6.47 21.82 1.10
C GLU A 234 7.99 21.85 0.93
N THR A 235 8.64 20.72 1.21
CA THR A 235 10.09 20.52 1.09
C THR A 235 10.35 19.44 0.05
N ILE A 236 11.40 19.62 -0.78
CA ILE A 236 11.88 18.54 -1.65
C ILE A 236 12.62 17.54 -0.77
N TRP A 237 12.29 16.26 -0.89
CA TRP A 237 12.96 15.19 -0.18
C TRP A 237 13.69 14.28 -1.16
N ILE A 238 14.91 13.88 -0.79
CA ILE A 238 15.62 12.78 -1.44
C ILE A 238 15.66 11.61 -0.46
N ASP A 239 15.11 10.47 -0.87
CA ASP A 239 15.10 9.24 -0.10
C ASP A 239 16.13 8.26 -0.65
N PHE A 240 17.03 7.79 0.21
CA PHE A 240 17.96 6.70 -0.05
C PHE A 240 17.30 5.41 0.41
N ASN A 241 16.98 4.54 -0.55
CA ASN A 241 16.26 3.29 -0.34
C ASN A 241 17.25 2.12 -0.39
N SER A 242 17.11 1.19 0.55
CA SER A 242 17.95 -0.01 0.64
C SER A 242 17.51 -1.14 -0.29
N ASP A 243 16.20 -1.26 -0.57
CA ASP A 243 15.66 -2.30 -1.46
C ASP A 243 14.43 -1.82 -2.27
N PRO A 244 14.56 -1.63 -3.59
CA PRO A 244 15.80 -1.76 -4.35
C PRO A 244 16.76 -0.62 -4.01
N MET A 245 18.07 -0.88 -4.08
CA MET A 245 19.10 0.13 -3.86
C MET A 245 18.92 1.30 -4.84
N SER A 246 18.38 2.41 -4.36
CA SER A 246 17.89 3.49 -5.22
C SER A 246 17.73 4.82 -4.52
N LEU A 247 17.68 5.87 -5.33
CA LEU A 247 17.25 7.19 -4.90
C LEU A 247 15.83 7.43 -5.39
N SER A 248 14.97 7.94 -4.50
CA SER A 248 13.68 8.51 -4.88
C SER A 248 13.59 9.97 -4.50
N ILE A 249 13.21 10.80 -5.47
CA ILE A 249 12.95 12.23 -5.23
C ILE A 249 11.46 12.39 -5.00
N TYR A 250 11.09 13.02 -3.89
CA TYR A 250 9.74 13.40 -3.55
C TYR A 250 9.61 14.92 -3.65
N CYS A 251 8.84 15.36 -4.63
CA CYS A 251 8.49 16.75 -4.85
C CYS A 251 7.05 16.82 -5.37
N SER A 252 6.25 17.71 -4.81
CA SER A 252 4.97 18.16 -5.37
C SER A 252 5.24 19.05 -6.59
N SER A 253 5.73 18.44 -7.67
CA SER A 253 6.16 19.22 -8.82
C SER A 253 4.97 19.63 -9.69
N ARG A 254 5.00 20.88 -10.17
CA ARG A 254 4.14 21.38 -11.28
C ARG A 254 4.60 20.92 -12.67
N PHE A 255 5.66 20.11 -12.79
CA PHE A 255 6.28 19.79 -14.09
C PHE A 255 5.52 18.82 -15.00
N LEU A 256 4.38 18.25 -14.58
CA LEU A 256 3.55 17.43 -15.45
C LEU A 256 2.23 18.17 -15.73
N THR A 257 2.19 18.76 -16.92
CA THR A 257 1.08 19.53 -17.50
C THR A 257 -0.28 18.82 -17.40
N ASN A 258 -1.32 19.63 -17.20
CA ASN A 258 -2.76 19.35 -17.33
C ASN A 258 -3.43 18.45 -16.28
N ASN A 259 -4.11 19.10 -15.34
CA ASN A 259 -5.32 18.64 -14.61
C ASN A 259 -5.30 17.34 -13.79
N SER A 260 -4.17 16.69 -13.53
CA SER A 260 -4.14 15.61 -12.53
C SER A 260 -4.05 16.18 -11.10
N GLN A 261 -5.02 15.83 -10.24
CA GLN A 261 -5.09 16.21 -8.82
C GLN A 261 -4.20 15.32 -7.91
N ASP A 262 -3.39 14.42 -8.47
CA ASP A 262 -2.37 13.64 -7.74
C ASP A 262 -0.98 13.93 -8.36
N ARG A 263 -0.29 14.97 -7.86
CA ARG A 263 0.99 15.47 -8.42
C ARG A 263 2.24 14.97 -7.69
N LEU A 264 2.27 13.67 -7.40
CA LEU A 264 3.44 13.01 -6.82
C LEU A 264 4.32 12.47 -7.95
N THR A 265 5.44 13.14 -8.26
CA THR A 265 6.44 12.59 -9.19
C THR A 265 7.56 11.97 -8.38
N LEU A 266 7.51 10.64 -8.22
CA LEU A 266 8.63 9.86 -7.69
C LEU A 266 9.57 9.52 -8.84
N ILE A 267 10.72 10.18 -8.87
CA ILE A 267 11.76 9.90 -9.85
C ILE A 267 12.70 8.89 -9.25
N TYR A 268 12.78 7.74 -9.90
CA TYR A 268 13.58 6.61 -9.45
C TYR A 268 14.90 6.61 -10.19
N ILE A 269 15.99 6.73 -9.45
CA ILE A 269 17.33 6.63 -10.00
C ILE A 269 17.96 5.36 -9.44
N PRO A 270 18.16 4.31 -10.26
CA PRO A 270 18.89 3.13 -9.83
C PRO A 270 20.33 3.54 -9.52
N VAL A 271 20.84 3.07 -8.38
CA VAL A 271 22.21 3.35 -7.97
C VAL A 271 22.95 2.06 -7.63
N LYS A 272 24.29 2.12 -7.61
CA LYS A 272 25.18 1.11 -7.04
C LYS A 272 26.14 1.79 -6.09
N THR A 273 26.48 1.14 -4.98
CA THR A 273 27.65 1.54 -4.18
C THR A 273 28.89 0.87 -4.73
N ILE A 274 29.88 1.68 -5.12
CA ILE A 274 31.21 1.20 -5.48
C ILE A 274 32.19 1.86 -4.50
N SER A 275 32.85 1.06 -3.66
CA SER A 275 33.84 1.52 -2.68
C SER A 275 33.33 2.63 -1.73
N GLY A 276 32.06 2.56 -1.34
CA GLY A 276 31.43 3.57 -0.45
C GLY A 276 30.84 4.79 -1.15
N PHE A 277 30.99 4.92 -2.48
CA PHE A 277 30.39 6.00 -3.27
C PHE A 277 29.12 5.54 -3.97
N VAL A 278 28.07 6.36 -3.94
CA VAL A 278 26.85 6.15 -4.71
C VAL A 278 27.11 6.54 -6.17
N THR A 279 26.93 5.59 -7.08
CA THR A 279 27.09 5.74 -8.53
C THR A 279 25.78 5.42 -9.24
N TYR A 280 25.46 6.15 -10.31
CA TYR A 280 24.25 5.92 -11.11
C TYR A 280 24.46 4.74 -12.07
N GLN A 281 23.42 3.92 -12.29
CA GLN A 281 23.44 2.82 -13.26
C GLN A 281 23.07 3.28 -14.66
#